data_AF-A0A3M5X7S8-F1
#
_entry.id   AF-A0A3M5X7S8-F1
#
_cell.length_a   1.000
_cell.length_b   1.000
_cell.length_c   1.000
_cell.angle_alpha   90.00
_cell.angle_beta   90.00
_cell.angle_gamma   90.00
#
_symmetry.space_group_name_H-M   'P 1'
#
loop_
_entity.id
_entity.type
_entity.pdbx_description
1 polymer ?
#
loop_
_entity_poly.entity_id
_entity_poly.type
_entity_poly.pdbx_seq_one_letter_code
_entity_poly.pdbx_strand_id
1 'polypeptide(L)'
;MALNSDMTTASPDTALCPSCGFSNQCSLADPRTADQPCWCFSQSIDPALLAALPDNLRDKACLCPSCAGIKDAALNPQARRATE
;
A
#
# COMPACT_ATOMS: atom_id res chain seq x y z
N MET A 1 -34.98 12.47 15.27
CA MET A 1 -33.81 13.06 14.58
C MET A 1 -32.67 13.10 15.60
N ALA A 2 -31.48 12.52 15.43
CA ALA A 2 -30.65 12.41 14.23
C ALA A 2 -30.20 10.97 13.93
N LEU A 3 -29.82 10.77 12.67
CA LEU A 3 -29.65 9.50 11.98
C LEU A 3 -28.34 8.82 12.38
N ASN A 4 -28.38 7.49 12.51
CA ASN A 4 -27.23 6.63 12.69
C ASN A 4 -26.30 6.76 11.47
N SER A 5 -25.08 7.28 11.64
CA SER A 5 -24.06 7.39 10.58
C SER A 5 -23.31 6.08 10.31
N ASP A 6 -23.95 4.94 10.56
CA ASP A 6 -23.39 3.61 10.32
C ASP A 6 -23.93 3.08 8.98
N MET A 7 -23.46 3.64 7.87
CA MET A 7 -23.51 3.01 6.54
C MET A 7 -22.77 3.85 5.49
N THR A 8 -21.45 3.97 5.62
CA THR A 8 -20.62 4.10 4.42
C THR A 8 -20.03 2.71 4.22
N THR A 9 -20.65 1.92 3.35
CA THR A 9 -19.93 0.89 2.59
C THR A 9 -18.81 1.62 1.84
N ALA A 10 -17.70 1.85 2.54
CA ALA A 10 -16.59 2.62 2.03
C ALA A 10 -15.92 1.76 0.98
N SER A 11 -16.16 2.10 -0.29
CA SER A 11 -15.23 1.74 -1.35
C SER A 11 -13.81 1.96 -0.81
N PRO A 12 -12.91 0.99 -0.92
CA PRO A 12 -11.55 1.12 -0.40
C PRO A 12 -10.96 2.43 -0.94
N ASP A 13 -10.55 3.31 -0.04
CA ASP A 13 -9.92 4.57 -0.44
C ASP A 13 -8.62 4.22 -1.17
N THR A 14 -8.61 4.49 -2.48
CA THR A 14 -7.50 4.13 -3.36
C THR A 14 -6.23 4.90 -3.02
N ALA A 15 -6.32 5.98 -2.25
CA ALA A 15 -5.17 6.76 -1.77
C ALA A 15 -4.59 6.25 -0.44
N LEU A 16 -5.27 5.33 0.24
CA LEU A 16 -4.83 4.76 1.52
C LEU A 16 -4.27 3.35 1.35
N CYS A 17 -3.27 3.03 2.17
CA CYS A 17 -2.68 1.71 2.25
C CYS A 17 -3.66 0.76 2.95
N PRO A 18 -4.08 -0.35 2.33
CA PRO A 18 -5.02 -1.29 2.94
C PRO A 18 -4.43 -2.01 4.15
N SER A 19 -3.10 -2.05 4.28
CA SER A 19 -2.42 -2.71 5.41
C SER A 19 -2.29 -1.83 6.65
N CYS A 20 -2.21 -0.50 6.52
CA CYS A 20 -1.92 0.39 7.65
C CYS A 20 -2.78 1.65 7.73
N GLY A 21 -3.62 1.93 6.74
CA GLY A 21 -4.52 3.08 6.70
C GLY A 21 -3.87 4.43 6.38
N PHE A 22 -2.55 4.52 6.24
CA PHE A 22 -1.84 5.75 5.84
C PHE A 22 -1.76 5.92 4.33
N SER A 23 -1.38 7.11 3.86
CA SER A 23 -1.14 7.38 2.42
C SER A 23 -0.27 6.29 1.79
N ASN A 24 -0.74 5.74 0.67
CA ASN A 24 0.04 4.78 -0.12
C ASN A 24 1.04 5.44 -1.07
N GLN A 25 1.03 6.77 -1.16
CA GLN A 25 1.88 7.56 -2.06
C GLN A 25 1.72 7.18 -3.54
N CYS A 26 0.58 6.61 -3.93
CA CYS A 26 0.33 6.21 -5.30
C CYS A 26 -0.06 7.40 -6.18
N SER A 27 0.76 7.71 -7.18
CA SER A 27 0.47 8.81 -8.12
C SER A 27 -0.83 8.58 -8.90
N LEU A 28 -1.17 7.31 -9.20
CA LEU A 28 -2.40 6.94 -9.90
C LEU A 28 -3.68 7.09 -9.05
N ALA A 29 -3.55 7.20 -7.73
CA ALA A 29 -4.68 7.37 -6.83
C ALA A 29 -5.14 8.83 -6.70
N ASP A 30 -4.33 9.78 -7.16
CA ASP A 30 -4.66 11.21 -7.20
C ASP A 30 -4.72 11.68 -8.67
N PRO A 31 -5.90 12.13 -9.15
CA PRO A 31 -6.06 12.62 -10.52
C PRO A 31 -5.09 13.73 -10.92
N ARG A 32 -4.56 14.49 -9.94
CA ARG A 32 -3.60 15.58 -10.17
C ARG A 32 -2.19 15.08 -10.46
N THR A 33 -1.90 13.81 -10.18
CA THR A 33 -0.58 13.19 -10.35
C THR A 33 -0.64 11.90 -11.16
N ALA A 34 -1.80 11.55 -11.71
CA ALA A 34 -2.01 10.29 -12.42
C ALA A 34 -1.20 10.15 -13.73
N ASP A 35 -0.65 11.26 -14.23
CA ASP A 35 0.26 11.33 -15.37
C ASP A 35 1.74 11.12 -14.98
N GLN A 36 2.04 11.11 -13.68
CA GLN A 36 3.40 10.94 -13.16
C GLN A 36 3.69 9.47 -12.85
N PRO A 37 4.95 9.02 -13.01
CA PRO A 37 5.33 7.67 -12.59
C PRO A 37 5.08 7.49 -11.10
N CYS A 38 4.55 6.32 -10.71
CA CYS A 38 4.40 5.94 -9.32
C CYS A 38 5.71 5.36 -8.80
N TRP A 39 6.04 5.61 -7.52
CA TRP A 39 7.24 5.06 -6.89
C TRP A 39 7.31 3.53 -7.02
N CYS A 40 6.16 2.84 -6.99
CA CYS A 40 6.09 1.39 -7.01
C CYS A 40 6.57 0.78 -8.34
N PHE A 41 6.52 1.53 -9.44
CA PHE A 41 6.97 1.04 -10.75
C PHE A 41 8.48 0.85 -10.83
N SER A 42 9.24 1.53 -9.96
CA SER A 42 10.70 1.45 -9.90
C SER A 42 11.19 0.58 -8.75
N GLN A 43 10.30 -0.14 -8.05
CA GLN A 43 10.64 -0.97 -6.89
C GLN A 43 10.22 -2.42 -7.10
N SER A 44 11.02 -3.35 -6.58
CA SER A 44 10.63 -4.76 -6.46
C SER A 44 9.86 -4.96 -5.16
N ILE A 45 8.54 -5.12 -5.26
CA ILE A 45 7.67 -5.41 -4.11
C ILE A 45 7.53 -6.93 -3.98
N ASP A 46 7.77 -7.46 -2.78
CA ASP A 46 7.60 -8.90 -2.52
C ASP A 46 6.14 -9.31 -2.75
N PRO A 47 5.86 -10.24 -3.68
CA PRO A 47 4.50 -10.69 -3.95
C PRO A 47 3.82 -11.33 -2.74
N ALA A 48 4.58 -11.84 -1.74
CA ALA A 48 4.02 -12.35 -0.50
C ALA A 48 3.32 -11.26 0.33
N LEU A 49 3.81 -10.02 0.29
CA LEU A 49 3.17 -8.88 0.97
C LEU A 49 1.83 -8.52 0.33
N LEU A 50 1.76 -8.60 -1.01
CA LEU A 50 0.51 -8.44 -1.73
C LEU A 50 -0.43 -9.60 -1.41
N ALA A 51 0.06 -10.86 -1.46
CA ALA A 51 -0.68 -12.08 -1.16
C ALA A 51 -1.35 -12.05 0.22
N ALA A 52 -0.69 -11.46 1.22
CA ALA A 52 -1.20 -11.33 2.58
C ALA A 52 -2.41 -10.39 2.73
N LEU A 53 -2.70 -9.55 1.74
CA LEU A 53 -3.90 -8.71 1.76
C LEU A 53 -5.19 -9.55 1.68
N PRO A 54 -6.27 -9.15 2.35
CA PRO A 54 -7.60 -9.70 2.11
C PRO A 54 -8.00 -9.59 0.64
N ASP A 55 -8.68 -10.59 0.09
CA ASP A 55 -9.03 -10.63 -1.34
C ASP A 55 -9.90 -9.46 -1.78
N ASN A 56 -10.72 -8.90 -0.89
CA ASN A 56 -11.54 -7.72 -1.17
C ASN A 56 -10.73 -6.41 -1.24
N LEU A 57 -9.47 -6.42 -0.81
CA LEU A 57 -8.55 -5.27 -0.83
C LEU A 57 -7.43 -5.43 -1.87
N ARG A 58 -7.17 -6.67 -2.29
CA ARG A 58 -6.25 -6.99 -3.39
C ARG A 58 -6.71 -6.30 -4.68
N ASP A 59 -5.76 -5.72 -5.42
CA ASP A 59 -6.00 -4.99 -6.68
C ASP A 59 -6.94 -3.77 -6.57
N LYS A 60 -7.23 -3.29 -5.35
CA LYS A 60 -8.07 -2.10 -5.12
C LYS A 60 -7.28 -0.87 -4.69
N ALA A 61 -6.22 -1.05 -3.91
CA ALA A 61 -5.37 0.03 -3.43
C ALA A 61 -3.92 -0.42 -3.34
N CYS A 62 -2.98 0.51 -3.50
CA CYS A 62 -1.55 0.21 -3.38
C CYS A 62 -1.12 0.10 -1.91
N LEU A 63 -0.11 -0.72 -1.63
CA LEU A 63 0.64 -0.64 -0.37
C LEU A 63 1.42 0.67 -0.30
N CYS A 64 1.71 1.18 0.90
CA CYS A 64 2.67 2.27 1.08
C CYS A 64 4.13 1.74 1.06
N PRO A 65 5.15 2.60 0.88
CA PRO A 65 6.54 2.17 0.87
C PRO A 65 7.01 1.39 2.09
N SER A 66 6.46 1.63 3.29
CA SER A 66 6.82 0.84 4.48
C SER A 66 6.16 -0.54 4.47
N CYS A 67 4.85 -0.62 4.21
CA CYS A 67 4.17 -1.91 4.09
C CYS A 67 4.65 -2.75 2.90
N ALA A 68 5.24 -2.12 1.88
CA ALA A 68 5.92 -2.79 0.77
C ALA A 68 7.38 -3.18 1.07
N GLY A 69 7.88 -2.94 2.30
CA GLY A 69 9.23 -3.31 2.72
C GLY A 69 10.36 -2.37 2.26
N ILE A 70 10.04 -1.26 1.60
CA ILE A 70 11.02 -0.33 1.01
C ILE A 70 11.64 0.60 2.06
N LYS A 71 10.85 1.08 3.03
CA LYS A 71 11.38 1.93 4.12
C LYS A 71 12.12 1.15 5.20
N ASP A 72 11.89 -0.16 5.29
CA ASP A 72 12.44 -1.04 6.33
C ASP A 72 13.66 -1.86 5.85
N ALA A 73 13.98 -1.85 4.56
CA ALA A 73 15.16 -2.54 4.01
C ALA A 73 16.49 -2.06 4.61
N ALA A 74 16.55 -0.85 5.17
CA ALA A 74 17.72 -0.34 5.88
C ALA A 74 17.92 -0.97 7.28
N LEU A 75 16.89 -1.59 7.86
CA LEU A 75 16.89 -2.13 9.22
C LEU A 75 16.81 -3.66 9.30
N ASN A 76 16.91 -4.40 8.19
CA ASN A 76 16.99 -5.86 8.23
C ASN A 76 18.46 -6.36 8.31
N PRO A 77 19.00 -6.68 9.50
CA PRO A 77 20.31 -7.33 9.63
C PRO A 77 20.33 -8.77 9.07
N GLN A 78 19.17 -9.40 8.81
CA GLN A 78 19.09 -10.79 8.36
C GLN A 78 19.38 -10.93 6.86
N ALA A 79 19.13 -9.90 6.04
CA ALA A 79 19.47 -9.90 4.61
C ALA A 79 21.00 -9.93 4.35
N ARG A 80 21.82 -9.61 5.35
CA ARG A 80 23.30 -9.58 5.24
C ARG A 80 23.98 -10.90 5.61
N ARG A 81 23.25 -11.88 6.17
CA ARG A 81 23.79 -13.15 6.65
C ARG A 81 23.63 -14.33 5.68
N ALA A 82 22.96 -14.13 4.55
CA ALA A 82 22.75 -15.19 3.56
C ALA A 82 23.85 -15.27 2.48
N THR A 83 24.96 -14.54 2.65
CA THR A 83 26.03 -14.42 1.65
C THR A 83 27.41 -14.87 2.16
N GLU A 84 27.47 -15.66 3.23
CA GLU A 84 28.71 -16.30 3.71
C GLU A 84 28.68 -17.82 3.48
#